data_AF-A0A933L0N3-F1
#
_entry.id   AF-A0A933L0N3-F1
#
_cell.length_a   1.000
_cell.length_b   1.000
_cell.length_c   1.000
_cell.angle_alpha   90.00
_cell.angle_beta   90.00
_cell.angle_gamma   90.00
#
_symmetry.space_group_name_H-M   'P 1'
#
loop_
_entity.id
_entity.type
_entity.pdbx_description
1 polymer ?
#
loop_
_entity_poly.entity_id
_entity_poly.type
_entity_poly.pdbx_seq_one_letter_code
_entity_poly.pdbx_strand_id
1 'polypeptide(L)'
;MNTSAESGMIVAGIHAGTNYYDCSPDFVARVTPLVEETTDSRFSFWAPLLRWSKPEIYSYFRASGIDQALTYSCEAGTLGGCGVCSSCLDRRRL
;
A
#
# COMPACT_ATOMS: atom_id res chain seq x y z
N MET A 1 -6.20 31.94 -18.91
CA MET A 1 -5.79 31.11 -17.75
C MET A 1 -5.96 29.67 -18.17
N ASN A 2 -4.85 28.98 -18.44
CA ASN A 2 -4.84 27.59 -18.89
C ASN A 2 -4.68 26.70 -17.64
N THR A 3 -5.79 26.37 -16.98
CA THR A 3 -5.79 25.38 -15.90
C THR A 3 -6.31 24.08 -16.49
N SER A 4 -5.42 23.27 -17.07
CA SER A 4 -5.73 21.86 -17.30
C SER A 4 -6.12 21.26 -15.96
N ALA A 5 -7.34 20.75 -15.83
CA ALA A 5 -7.79 20.10 -14.62
C ALA A 5 -6.88 18.90 -14.33
N GLU A 6 -6.33 18.80 -13.12
CA GLU A 6 -5.43 17.70 -12.74
C GLU A 6 -6.16 16.36 -12.80
N SER A 7 -5.44 15.30 -13.17
CA SER A 7 -5.93 13.92 -13.21
C SER A 7 -4.84 12.98 -12.71
N GLY A 8 -5.22 11.85 -12.12
CA GLY A 8 -4.23 10.92 -11.56
C GLY A 8 -4.81 9.70 -10.87
N MET A 9 -3.96 9.01 -10.11
CA MET A 9 -4.31 7.79 -9.38
C MET A 9 -3.95 7.93 -7.91
N ILE A 10 -4.88 7.55 -7.05
CA ILE A 10 -4.64 7.37 -5.62
C ILE A 10 -4.29 5.90 -5.42
N VAL A 11 -3.03 5.60 -5.07
CA VAL A 11 -2.55 4.22 -4.92
C VAL A 11 -2.33 3.90 -3.44
N ALA A 12 -3.04 2.90 -2.93
CA ALA A 12 -2.94 2.42 -1.56
C ALA A 12 -2.20 1.08 -1.49
N GLY A 13 -1.23 0.98 -0.57
CA GLY A 13 -0.47 -0.24 -0.28
C GLY A 13 -1.17 -1.23 0.65
N ILE A 14 -2.51 -1.24 0.69
CA ILE A 14 -3.28 -2.19 1.50
C ILE A 14 -3.19 -3.60 0.93
N HIS A 15 -3.28 -4.61 1.81
CA HIS A 15 -3.05 -6.01 1.45
C HIS A 15 -3.96 -6.97 2.22
N ALA A 16 -3.97 -8.25 1.81
CA ALA A 16 -4.78 -9.29 2.43
C ALA A 16 -4.21 -9.78 3.77
N GLY A 17 -5.04 -10.42 4.59
CA GLY A 17 -4.62 -11.02 5.87
C GLY A 17 -4.67 -10.09 7.08
N THR A 18 -5.35 -8.94 6.96
CA THR A 18 -5.72 -8.08 8.08
C THR A 18 -7.22 -8.20 8.37
N ASN A 19 -7.65 -7.78 9.55
CA ASN A 19 -9.08 -7.78 9.94
C ASN A 19 -9.74 -6.39 9.77
N TYR A 20 -9.04 -5.44 9.14
CA TYR A 20 -9.56 -4.09 8.96
C TYR A 20 -10.44 -4.01 7.71
N TYR A 21 -11.62 -3.40 7.84
CA TYR A 21 -12.56 -3.26 6.72
C TYR A 21 -11.98 -2.43 5.57
N ASP A 22 -11.20 -1.40 5.88
CA ASP A 22 -10.52 -0.53 4.91
C ASP A 22 -9.39 -1.24 4.11
N CYS A 23 -9.08 -2.49 4.46
CA CYS A 23 -8.17 -3.36 3.73
C CYS A 23 -8.91 -4.43 2.90
N SER A 24 -10.25 -4.36 2.79
CA SER A 24 -11.08 -5.38 2.14
C SER A 24 -11.41 -5.06 0.66
N PRO A 25 -11.71 -6.09 -0.16
CA PRO A 25 -12.26 -5.90 -1.50
C PRO A 25 -13.51 -5.02 -1.54
N ASP A 26 -14.38 -5.16 -0.53
CA ASP A 26 -15.64 -4.39 -0.44
C ASP A 26 -15.37 -2.90 -0.22
N PHE A 27 -14.37 -2.55 0.59
CA PHE A 27 -13.95 -1.16 0.74
C PHE A 27 -13.45 -0.58 -0.59
N VAL A 28 -12.56 -1.30 -1.29
CA VAL A 28 -12.02 -0.85 -2.59
C VAL A 28 -13.14 -0.70 -3.63
N ALA A 29 -14.08 -1.64 -3.68
CA ALA A 29 -15.23 -1.62 -4.58
C ALA A 29 -16.18 -0.44 -4.31
N ARG A 30 -16.20 0.10 -3.09
CA ARG A 30 -17.04 1.26 -2.72
C ARG A 30 -16.31 2.59 -2.87
N VAL A 31 -15.02 2.65 -2.51
CA VAL A 31 -14.25 3.90 -2.55
C VAL A 31 -13.87 4.30 -3.98
N THR A 32 -13.65 3.32 -4.87
CA THR A 32 -13.28 3.60 -6.27
C THR A 32 -14.34 4.41 -7.00
N PRO A 33 -15.62 3.99 -7.08
CA PRO A 33 -16.67 4.80 -7.73
C PRO A 33 -16.91 6.12 -6.99
N LEU A 34 -16.80 6.15 -5.66
CA LEU A 34 -16.92 7.40 -4.91
C LEU A 34 -15.86 8.43 -5.33
N VAL A 35 -14.60 8.02 -5.47
CA VAL A 35 -13.51 8.88 -5.95
C VAL A 35 -13.76 9.31 -7.39
N GLU A 36 -14.16 8.39 -8.26
CA GLU A 36 -14.40 8.70 -9.67
C GLU A 36 -15.58 9.66 -9.83
N GLU A 37 -16.72 9.41 -9.18
CA GLU A 37 -17.92 10.26 -9.26
C GLU A 37 -17.69 11.65 -8.68
N THR A 38 -16.97 11.76 -7.56
CA THR A 38 -16.70 13.06 -6.91
C THR A 38 -15.64 13.89 -7.63
N THR A 39 -14.91 13.30 -8.58
CA THR A 39 -13.83 13.98 -9.31
C THR A 39 -14.09 14.11 -10.81
N ASP A 40 -15.31 13.87 -11.28
CA ASP A 40 -15.65 13.77 -12.72
C ASP A 40 -14.70 12.82 -13.46
N SER A 41 -14.39 11.68 -12.82
CA SER A 41 -13.47 10.64 -13.29
C SER A 41 -12.04 11.10 -13.53
N ARG A 42 -11.63 12.25 -12.99
CA ARG A 42 -10.23 12.72 -13.07
C ARG A 42 -9.28 11.91 -12.18
N PHE A 43 -9.79 11.33 -11.10
CA PHE A 43 -9.02 10.47 -10.21
C PHE A 43 -9.67 9.09 -10.08
N SER A 44 -8.84 8.07 -9.86
CA SER A 44 -9.27 6.70 -9.55
C SER A 44 -8.48 6.15 -8.37
N PHE A 45 -9.08 5.22 -7.61
CA PHE A 45 -8.46 4.60 -6.45
C PHE A 45 -7.97 3.19 -6.79
N TRP A 46 -6.70 2.89 -6.47
CA TRP A 46 -6.05 1.64 -6.84
C TRP A 46 -5.38 0.99 -5.63
N ALA A 47 -5.60 -0.31 -5.46
CA ALA A 47 -4.97 -1.12 -4.42
C ALA A 47 -4.33 -2.37 -5.03
N PRO A 48 -3.15 -2.27 -5.66
CA PRO A 48 -2.55 -3.37 -6.43
C PRO A 48 -2.19 -4.59 -5.57
N LEU A 49 -1.98 -4.39 -4.27
CA LEU A 49 -1.59 -5.45 -3.34
C LEU A 49 -2.78 -6.04 -2.58
N LEU A 50 -4.01 -5.61 -2.87
CA LEU A 50 -5.22 -5.92 -2.09
C LEU A 50 -5.44 -7.42 -1.86
N ARG A 51 -5.09 -8.25 -2.86
CA ARG A 51 -5.26 -9.70 -2.81
C ARG A 51 -3.99 -10.45 -2.43
N TRP A 52 -2.89 -9.74 -2.21
CA TRP A 52 -1.61 -10.35 -1.88
C TRP A 52 -1.47 -10.48 -0.37
N SER A 53 -1.00 -11.64 0.05
CA SER A 53 -0.50 -11.89 1.39
C SER A 53 0.86 -11.23 1.58
N LYS A 54 1.25 -11.01 2.84
CA LYS A 54 2.58 -10.49 3.20
C LYS A 54 3.74 -11.31 2.57
N PRO A 55 3.71 -12.65 2.58
CA PRO A 55 4.73 -13.47 1.90
C PRO A 55 4.82 -13.25 0.38
N GLU A 56 3.70 -13.00 -0.31
CA GLU A 56 3.70 -12.69 -1.75
C GLU A 56 4.35 -11.32 -2.01
N ILE A 57 4.01 -10.32 -1.19
CA ILE A 57 4.64 -8.99 -1.25
C ILE A 57 6.15 -9.08 -1.03
N TYR A 58 6.60 -9.90 -0.07
CA TYR A 58 8.02 -10.13 0.19
C TYR A 58 8.73 -10.81 -0.99
N SER A 59 8.07 -11.76 -1.63
CA SER A 59 8.60 -12.44 -2.80
C SER A 59 8.73 -11.48 -3.99
N TYR A 60 7.73 -10.60 -4.18
CA TYR A 60 7.81 -9.52 -5.17
C TYR A 60 8.93 -8.52 -4.85
N PHE A 61 9.07 -8.11 -3.58
CA PHE A 61 10.13 -7.20 -3.15
C PHE A 61 11.53 -7.75 -3.44
N ARG A 62 11.77 -9.04 -3.13
CA ARG A 62 13.04 -9.70 -3.49
C ARG A 62 13.28 -9.74 -5.00
N ALA A 63 12.24 -10.00 -5.78
CA ALA A 63 12.35 -10.09 -7.22
C ALA A 63 12.54 -8.73 -7.91
N SER A 64 12.07 -7.63 -7.31
CA SER A 64 12.12 -6.29 -7.90
C SER A 64 13.49 -5.61 -7.81
N GLY A 65 14.40 -6.14 -6.96
CA GLY A 65 15.73 -5.55 -6.75
C GLY A 65 15.71 -4.20 -6.03
N ILE A 66 14.60 -3.84 -5.37
CA ILE A 66 14.52 -2.63 -4.55
C ILE A 66 15.49 -2.76 -3.37
N ASP A 67 16.31 -1.74 -3.14
CA ASP A 67 17.19 -1.72 -1.98
C ASP A 67 16.37 -1.63 -0.69
N GLN A 68 16.48 -2.69 0.11
CA GLN A 68 15.83 -2.78 1.40
C GLN A 68 16.18 -1.59 2.29
N ALA A 69 17.43 -1.09 2.27
CA ALA A 69 17.89 0.00 3.11
C ALA A 69 17.14 1.33 2.87
N LEU A 70 16.51 1.50 1.71
CA LEU A 70 15.69 2.68 1.38
C LEU A 70 14.27 2.63 1.95
N THR A 71 13.91 1.54 2.63
CA THR A 71 12.57 1.31 3.18
C THR A 71 12.61 1.20 4.70
N TYR A 72 11.49 1.53 5.35
CA TYR A 72 11.34 1.48 6.80
C TYR A 72 10.00 0.88 7.19
N SER A 73 9.99 0.03 8.22
CA SER A 73 8.76 -0.66 8.67
C SER A 73 8.66 -0.82 10.19
N CYS A 74 9.61 -0.29 10.97
CA CYS A 74 9.60 -0.53 12.41
C CYS A 74 8.47 0.25 13.08
N GLU A 75 7.59 -0.48 13.79
CA GLU A 75 6.43 0.05 14.50
C GLU A 75 6.81 0.95 15.69
N ALA A 76 8.00 0.75 16.26
CA ALA A 76 8.47 1.52 17.42
C ALA A 76 9.09 2.89 17.05
N GLY A 77 9.23 3.20 15.75
CA GLY A 77 9.78 4.51 15.33
C GLY A 77 11.29 4.68 15.55
N THR A 78 12.02 3.64 15.97
CA THR A 78 13.45 3.74 16.27
C THR A 78 14.29 3.77 14.99
N LEU A 79 15.27 4.68 14.94
CA LEU A 79 16.23 4.76 13.84
C LEU A 79 16.98 3.42 13.69
N GLY A 80 17.04 2.87 12.48
CA GLY A 80 17.62 1.54 12.21
C GLY A 80 16.71 0.34 12.54
N GLY A 81 15.55 0.57 13.16
CA GLY A 81 14.58 -0.45 13.53
C GLY A 81 14.88 -1.14 14.87
N CYS A 82 13.83 -1.44 15.64
CA CYS A 82 13.98 -1.93 17.01
C CYS A 82 14.39 -3.40 17.11
N GLY A 83 14.30 -4.16 16.00
CA GLY A 83 14.68 -5.57 15.95
C GLY A 83 13.75 -6.52 16.72
N VAL A 84 12.67 -6.04 17.34
CA VAL A 84 11.80 -6.89 18.17
C VAL A 84 10.31 -6.81 17.80
N CYS A 85 9.85 -5.74 17.13
CA CYS A 85 8.44 -5.64 16.70
C CYS A 85 8.15 -6.60 15.54
N SER A 86 6.86 -6.86 15.30
CA SER A 86 6.40 -7.82 14.28
C SER A 86 6.95 -7.47 12.89
N SER A 87 6.93 -6.20 12.52
CA SER A 87 7.46 -5.73 11.24
C SER A 87 8.98 -5.82 11.14
N CYS A 88 9.73 -5.66 12.23
CA CYS A 88 11.19 -5.91 12.23
C CYS A 88 11.52 -7.39 12.10
N LEU A 89 10.74 -8.24 12.79
CA LEU A 89 10.87 -9.70 12.70
C LEU A 89 10.62 -10.19 11.28
N ASP A 90 9.57 -9.69 10.64
CA ASP A 90 9.27 -10.01 9.25
C ASP A 90 10.35 -9.48 8.28
N ARG A 91 10.81 -8.25 8.50
CA ARG A 91 11.85 -7.63 7.67
C ARG A 91 13.17 -8.40 7.69
N ARG A 92 13.50 -9.12 8.77
CA ARG A 92 14.66 -10.03 8.80
C ARG A 92 14.52 -11.27 7.92
N ARG A 93 13.32 -11.60 7.47
CA ARG A 93 13.02 -12.73 6.58
C ARG A 93 13.01 -12.32 5.11
N LEU A 94 13.20 -11.02 4.82
CA LEU A 94 13.32 -10.51 3.45
C LEU A 94 14.63 -10.93 2.83
#